data_AF-A0A7W1P115-F1
#
_entry.id   AF-A0A7W1P115-F1
#
_cell.length_a   1.000
_cell.length_b   1.000
_cell.length_c   1.000
_cell.angle_alpha   90.00
_cell.angle_beta   90.00
_cell.angle_gamma   90.00
#
_symmetry.space_group_name_H-M   'P 1'
#
loop_
_entity.id
_entity.type
_entity.pdbx_description
1 polymer ?
#
loop_
_entity_poly.entity_id
_entity_poly.type
_entity_poly.pdbx_seq_one_letter_code
_entity_poly.pdbx_strand_id
1 'polypeptide(L)'
;MRNGGAVDPVLPQRKPGSLLSHSRAGLFSQKHFHAKSLAGSAAGILVAVLLAGTFLFLTYRNHRQETLRAQTVELIRLGSLIENDLAALETGHRGFLLTGDVSFSDAFEERREGFEKRVHDVTALVVGSEPQRDRMMEVQELVGAWFRDVADPDIVARKAQPSASAVFAASSLSSTGVLGIPLLDEARELLRAFQNEEQVVLNERMRDRAWDAQSTQILHFLPKLQRSVAEMEREKNGYLLTGDNNFVEGYRRAASAFTNFDGYLSILLANNPEQSAFLNDIHSKVDLWIRTSA
;
A
#
# COMPACT_ATOMS: atom_id res chain seq x y z
N MET A 1 -47.37 -75.63 -72.90
CA MET A 1 -48.13 -74.38 -73.15
C MET A 1 -47.84 -73.46 -71.97
N ARG A 2 -46.92 -72.49 -72.10
CA ARG A 2 -47.15 -71.06 -72.44
C ARG A 2 -48.03 -70.39 -71.36
N ASN A 3 -47.67 -69.36 -70.59
CA ASN A 3 -46.81 -68.17 -70.71
C ASN A 3 -46.31 -67.84 -69.27
N GLY A 4 -45.16 -67.22 -69.02
CA GLY A 4 -44.74 -65.89 -69.48
C GLY A 4 -44.94 -64.87 -68.35
N GLY A 5 -43.88 -64.57 -67.59
CA GLY A 5 -43.86 -63.55 -66.54
C GLY A 5 -42.42 -63.11 -66.30
N ALA A 6 -42.19 -61.80 -66.40
CA ALA A 6 -40.94 -61.19 -66.79
C ALA A 6 -39.87 -61.07 -65.69
N VAL A 7 -38.67 -60.79 -66.20
CA VAL A 7 -37.36 -60.57 -65.56
C VAL A 7 -37.35 -59.34 -64.66
N ASP A 8 -36.63 -59.42 -63.53
CA ASP A 8 -35.82 -58.33 -62.98
C ASP A 8 -34.60 -58.91 -62.21
N PRO A 9 -33.35 -58.46 -62.48
CA PRO A 9 -32.16 -58.98 -61.81
C PRO A 9 -31.88 -58.20 -60.50
N VAL A 10 -31.96 -58.88 -59.35
CA VAL A 10 -31.59 -58.31 -58.05
C VAL A 10 -30.06 -58.24 -57.93
N LEU A 11 -29.53 -57.01 -58.02
CA LEU A 11 -28.13 -56.67 -57.76
C LEU A 11 -27.72 -56.97 -56.29
N PRO A 12 -26.44 -57.30 -56.02
CA PRO A 12 -25.99 -57.68 -54.69
C PRO A 12 -25.98 -56.47 -53.73
N GLN A 13 -26.78 -56.56 -52.67
CA GLN A 13 -26.78 -55.65 -51.52
C GLN A 13 -25.45 -55.76 -50.76
N ARG A 14 -24.54 -54.80 -50.95
CA ARG A 14 -23.40 -54.56 -50.04
C ARG A 14 -23.94 -54.09 -48.69
N LYS A 15 -23.78 -54.90 -47.64
CA LYS A 15 -23.97 -54.45 -46.26
C LYS A 15 -22.88 -53.43 -45.91
N PRO A 16 -23.22 -52.18 -45.51
CA PRO A 16 -22.23 -51.25 -44.99
C PRO A 16 -21.75 -51.74 -43.61
N GLY A 17 -20.45 -51.59 -43.38
CA GLY A 17 -19.77 -52.08 -42.19
C GLY A 17 -20.42 -51.62 -40.89
N SER A 18 -20.60 -52.57 -39.97
CA SER A 18 -20.76 -52.29 -38.56
C SER A 18 -19.49 -51.59 -38.06
N LEU A 19 -19.55 -50.26 -37.95
CA LEU A 19 -18.47 -49.41 -37.44
C LEU A 19 -18.89 -48.63 -36.18
N LEU A 20 -19.86 -49.13 -35.43
CA LEU A 20 -20.31 -48.48 -34.18
C LEU A 20 -20.65 -49.50 -33.08
N SER A 21 -19.69 -50.35 -32.76
CA SER A 21 -19.56 -50.87 -31.40
C SER A 21 -18.07 -51.01 -31.13
N HIS A 22 -17.63 -50.81 -29.88
CA HIS A 22 -16.24 -50.83 -29.40
C HIS A 22 -15.57 -49.45 -29.23
N SER A 23 -16.30 -48.47 -28.70
CA SER A 23 -15.70 -47.22 -28.18
C SER A 23 -16.08 -46.92 -26.72
N ARG A 24 -16.25 -47.95 -25.88
CA ARG A 24 -16.39 -47.77 -24.42
C ARG A 24 -15.62 -48.81 -23.58
N ALA A 25 -14.68 -49.55 -24.16
CA ALA A 25 -13.88 -50.54 -23.44
C ALA A 25 -12.47 -50.05 -23.05
N GLY A 26 -12.13 -48.78 -23.31
CA GLY A 26 -10.80 -48.22 -23.03
C GLY A 26 -10.64 -47.49 -21.69
N LEU A 27 -11.74 -47.22 -20.98
CA LEU A 27 -11.69 -46.40 -19.75
C LEU A 27 -11.39 -47.20 -18.47
N PHE A 28 -11.38 -48.53 -18.52
CA PHE A 28 -11.20 -49.40 -17.34
C PHE A 28 -10.24 -50.58 -17.58
N SER A 29 -9.09 -50.36 -18.22
CA SER A 29 -8.04 -51.39 -18.27
C SER A 29 -7.19 -51.38 -16.99
N GLN A 30 -7.17 -52.52 -16.30
CA GLN A 30 -6.63 -52.75 -14.95
C GLN A 30 -5.09 -52.66 -14.83
N LYS A 31 -4.35 -52.41 -15.93
CA LYS A 31 -2.87 -52.42 -15.94
C LYS A 31 -2.19 -51.09 -15.61
N HIS A 32 -2.94 -50.00 -15.41
CA HIS A 32 -2.36 -48.67 -15.15
C HIS A 32 -2.93 -47.96 -13.90
N PHE A 33 -3.61 -48.67 -13.01
CA PHE A 33 -4.26 -48.06 -11.84
C PHE A 33 -3.26 -47.42 -10.87
N HIS A 34 -2.15 -48.09 -10.57
CA HIS A 34 -1.11 -47.56 -9.67
C HIS A 34 -0.35 -46.38 -10.28
N ALA A 35 -0.03 -46.40 -11.58
CA ALA A 35 0.62 -45.26 -12.26
C ALA A 35 -0.28 -44.02 -12.31
N LYS A 36 -1.61 -44.21 -12.48
CA LYS A 36 -2.59 -43.12 -12.46
C LYS A 36 -2.87 -42.61 -11.03
N SER A 37 -2.87 -43.47 -10.01
CA SER A 37 -3.02 -43.02 -8.62
C SER A 37 -1.77 -42.30 -8.11
N LEU A 38 -0.57 -42.77 -8.47
CA LEU A 38 0.70 -42.09 -8.20
C LEU A 38 0.79 -40.73 -8.89
N ALA A 39 0.34 -40.61 -10.14
CA ALA A 39 0.29 -39.33 -10.86
C ALA A 39 -0.69 -38.33 -10.21
N GLY A 40 -1.84 -38.79 -9.70
CA GLY A 40 -2.80 -37.96 -8.96
C GLY A 40 -2.26 -37.47 -7.61
N SER A 41 -1.62 -38.36 -6.84
CA SER A 41 -0.97 -37.99 -5.58
C SER A 41 0.22 -37.04 -5.83
N ALA A 42 1.03 -37.28 -6.85
CA ALA A 42 2.12 -36.39 -7.24
C ALA A 42 1.59 -35.01 -7.65
N ALA A 43 0.52 -34.93 -8.45
CA ALA A 43 -0.11 -33.67 -8.82
C ALA A 43 -0.69 -32.93 -7.60
N GLY A 44 -1.34 -33.64 -6.68
CA GLY A 44 -1.84 -33.07 -5.43
C GLY A 44 -0.74 -32.51 -4.54
N ILE A 45 0.38 -33.23 -4.40
CA ILE A 45 1.57 -32.75 -3.67
C ILE A 45 2.14 -31.52 -4.37
N LEU A 46 2.23 -31.51 -5.70
CA LEU A 46 2.74 -30.38 -6.47
C LEU A 46 1.88 -29.13 -6.25
N VAL A 47 0.55 -29.27 -6.28
CA VAL A 47 -0.39 -28.18 -5.98
C VAL A 47 -0.25 -27.72 -4.53
N ALA A 48 -0.13 -28.64 -3.57
CA ALA A 48 0.06 -28.28 -2.16
C ALA A 48 1.37 -27.52 -1.93
N VAL A 49 2.47 -27.94 -2.59
CA VAL A 49 3.76 -27.25 -2.54
C VAL A 49 3.67 -25.86 -3.18
N LEU A 50 3.01 -25.73 -4.32
CA LEU A 50 2.78 -24.42 -4.96
C LEU A 50 1.97 -23.49 -4.05
N LEU A 51 0.87 -23.97 -3.47
CA LEU A 51 0.04 -23.19 -2.55
C LEU A 51 0.81 -22.80 -1.29
N ALA A 52 1.59 -23.70 -0.71
CA ALA A 52 2.45 -23.41 0.44
C ALA A 52 3.52 -22.37 0.10
N GLY A 53 4.15 -22.48 -1.07
CA GLY A 53 5.12 -21.50 -1.57
C GLY A 53 4.50 -20.11 -1.78
N THR A 54 3.31 -20.04 -2.39
CA THR A 54 2.57 -18.79 -2.55
C THR A 54 2.19 -18.19 -1.20
N PHE A 55 1.70 -19.01 -0.26
CA PHE A 55 1.36 -18.55 1.08
C PHE A 55 2.58 -17.95 1.80
N LEU A 56 3.70 -18.67 1.82
CA LEU A 56 4.96 -18.18 2.42
C LEU A 56 5.43 -16.87 1.77
N PHE A 57 5.35 -16.76 0.45
CA PHE A 57 5.71 -15.55 -0.27
C PHE A 57 4.83 -14.35 0.12
N LEU A 58 3.51 -14.54 0.21
CA LEU A 58 2.58 -13.50 0.64
C LEU A 58 2.84 -13.06 2.08
N THR A 59 3.06 -14.02 2.99
CA THR A 59 3.40 -13.73 4.39
C THR A 59 4.71 -12.95 4.48
N TYR A 60 5.75 -13.37 3.76
CA TYR A 60 7.03 -12.68 3.73
C TYR A 60 6.89 -11.25 3.18
N ARG A 61 6.19 -11.07 2.06
CA ARG A 61 5.94 -9.75 1.45
C ARG A 61 5.21 -8.82 2.42
N ASN A 62 4.15 -9.32 3.06
CA ASN A 62 3.35 -8.51 3.98
C ASN A 62 4.17 -8.10 5.22
N HIS A 63 4.89 -9.04 5.81
CA HIS A 63 5.75 -8.77 6.96
C HIS A 63 6.81 -7.72 6.65
N ARG A 64 7.49 -7.83 5.49
CA ARG A 64 8.49 -6.86 5.02
C ARG A 64 7.90 -5.45 4.90
N GLN A 65 6.69 -5.31 4.36
CA GLN A 65 6.04 -4.01 4.27
C GLN A 65 5.67 -3.41 5.63
N GLU A 66 5.23 -4.23 6.60
CA GLU A 66 4.99 -3.75 7.97
C GLU A 66 6.28 -3.27 8.64
N THR A 67 7.38 -4.02 8.50
CA THR A 67 8.67 -3.64 9.07
C THR A 67 9.15 -2.29 8.51
N LEU A 68 9.06 -2.09 7.19
CA LEU A 68 9.47 -0.82 6.56
C LEU A 68 8.62 0.36 7.04
N ARG A 69 7.32 0.16 7.23
CA ARG A 69 6.42 1.20 7.78
C ARG A 69 6.79 1.54 9.22
N ALA A 70 6.98 0.53 10.07
CA ALA A 70 7.39 0.72 11.44
C ALA A 70 8.73 1.48 11.52
N GLN A 71 9.69 1.14 10.65
CA GLN A 71 10.95 1.86 10.52
C GLN A 71 10.74 3.34 10.17
N THR A 72 9.96 3.67 9.14
CA THR A 72 9.72 5.08 8.77
C THR A 72 8.98 5.87 9.85
N VAL A 73 8.01 5.27 10.54
CA VAL A 73 7.34 5.91 11.68
C VAL A 73 8.35 6.19 12.81
N GLU A 74 9.24 5.23 13.08
CA GLU A 74 10.28 5.39 14.07
C GLU A 74 11.29 6.48 13.68
N LEU A 75 11.67 6.58 12.40
CA LEU A 75 12.53 7.64 11.89
C LEU A 75 11.91 9.03 12.07
N ILE A 76 10.63 9.20 11.74
CA ILE A 76 9.90 10.46 11.95
C ILE A 76 9.90 10.80 13.45
N ARG A 77 9.59 9.81 14.31
CA ARG A 77 9.56 9.99 15.77
C ARG A 77 10.91 10.43 16.32
N LEU A 78 12.00 9.77 15.90
CA LEU A 78 13.36 10.12 16.32
C LEU A 78 13.74 11.51 15.81
N GLY A 79 13.42 11.86 14.57
CA GLY A 79 13.64 13.20 14.01
C GLY A 79 12.97 14.29 14.86
N SER A 80 11.70 14.11 15.23
CA SER A 80 11.00 15.06 16.11
C SER A 80 11.60 15.12 17.52
N LEU A 81 12.13 14.02 18.05
CA LEU A 81 12.82 14.05 19.35
C LEU A 81 14.14 14.82 19.28
N ILE A 82 14.91 14.65 18.20
CA ILE A 82 16.15 15.41 17.97
C ILE A 82 15.85 16.92 17.87
N GLU A 83 14.79 17.30 17.15
CA GLU A 83 14.36 18.71 17.07
C GLU A 83 13.99 19.28 18.45
N ASN A 84 13.28 18.49 19.27
CA ASN A 84 12.96 18.87 20.65
C ASN A 84 14.20 19.00 21.53
N ASP A 85 15.20 18.12 21.37
CA ASP A 85 16.46 18.24 22.09
C ASP A 85 17.17 19.51 21.73
N LEU A 86 17.21 19.85 20.44
CA LEU A 86 17.88 21.04 19.97
C LEU A 86 17.27 22.31 20.56
N ALA A 87 15.94 22.38 20.65
CA ALA A 87 15.25 23.47 21.33
C ALA A 87 15.53 23.49 22.84
N ALA A 88 15.59 22.32 23.47
CA ALA A 88 15.88 22.20 24.91
C ALA A 88 17.34 22.55 25.25
N LEU A 89 18.29 22.17 24.39
CA LEU A 89 19.71 22.51 24.49
C LEU A 89 19.92 24.02 24.40
N GLU A 90 19.29 24.67 23.41
CA GLU A 90 19.36 26.14 23.30
C GLU A 90 18.74 26.83 24.52
N THR A 91 17.60 26.33 25.00
CA THR A 91 16.90 26.86 26.19
C THR A 91 17.74 26.68 27.45
N GLY A 92 18.32 25.50 27.66
CA GLY A 92 19.18 25.19 28.80
C GLY A 92 20.45 26.04 28.79
N HIS A 93 21.10 26.15 27.63
CA HIS A 93 22.26 27.01 27.45
C HIS A 93 21.93 28.46 27.83
N ARG A 94 20.89 29.05 27.24
CA ARG A 94 20.48 30.44 27.54
C ARG A 94 20.06 30.62 28.99
N GLY A 95 19.30 29.67 29.55
CA GLY A 95 18.88 29.69 30.95
C GLY A 95 20.08 29.75 31.89
N PHE A 96 21.08 28.92 31.66
CA PHE A 96 22.33 28.92 32.43
C PHE A 96 23.10 30.24 32.28
N LEU A 97 23.26 30.76 31.06
CA LEU A 97 23.95 32.03 30.84
C LEU A 97 23.26 33.22 31.50
N LEU A 98 21.93 33.24 31.50
CA LEU A 98 21.14 34.32 32.12
C LEU A 98 21.16 34.23 33.64
N THR A 99 20.92 33.05 34.21
CA THR A 99 20.64 32.90 35.64
C THR A 99 21.85 32.44 36.45
N GLY A 100 22.76 31.68 35.84
CA GLY A 100 23.81 30.96 36.54
C GLY A 100 23.32 29.75 37.34
N ASP A 101 22.04 29.37 37.23
CA ASP A 101 21.47 28.23 37.95
C ASP A 101 21.95 26.90 37.34
N VAL A 102 22.63 26.11 38.17
CA VAL A 102 23.27 24.84 37.78
C VAL A 102 22.26 23.84 37.21
N SER A 103 20.98 23.89 37.61
CA SER A 103 19.94 23.01 37.08
C SER A 103 19.79 23.10 35.55
N PHE A 104 20.03 24.28 34.95
CA PHE A 104 20.05 24.43 33.50
C PHE A 104 21.28 23.78 32.86
N SER A 105 22.44 23.81 33.52
CA SER A 105 23.65 23.12 33.05
C SER A 105 23.49 21.61 33.14
N ASP A 106 22.89 21.10 34.22
CA ASP A 106 22.65 19.66 34.38
C ASP A 106 21.64 19.14 33.33
N ALA A 107 20.54 19.87 33.13
CA ALA A 107 19.56 19.55 32.09
C ALA A 107 20.15 19.65 30.68
N PHE A 108 21.09 20.58 30.45
CA PHE A 108 21.80 20.70 29.18
C PHE A 108 22.64 19.45 28.88
N GLU A 109 23.42 18.96 29.84
CA GLU A 109 24.24 17.75 29.64
C GLU A 109 23.39 16.50 29.44
N GLU A 110 22.30 16.33 30.20
CA GLU A 110 21.36 15.20 29.99
C GLU A 110 20.78 15.23 28.57
N ARG A 111 20.42 16.43 28.08
CA ARG A 111 19.91 16.60 26.71
C ARG A 111 20.97 16.32 25.65
N ARG A 112 22.23 16.67 25.89
CA ARG A 112 23.36 16.41 25.00
C ARG A 112 23.54 14.91 24.79
N GLU A 113 23.59 14.14 25.87
CA GLU A 113 23.70 12.67 25.81
C GLU A 113 22.50 12.06 25.06
N GLY A 114 21.29 12.55 25.34
CA GLY A 114 20.08 12.10 24.66
C GLY A 114 20.11 12.38 23.15
N PHE A 115 20.57 13.57 22.74
CA PHE A 115 20.74 13.95 21.34
C PHE A 115 21.72 13.00 20.63
N GLU A 116 22.92 12.80 21.19
CA GLU A 116 23.94 11.94 20.59
C GLU A 116 23.45 10.50 20.39
N LYS A 117 22.74 9.96 21.39
CA LYS A 117 22.12 8.64 21.28
C LYS A 117 21.10 8.56 20.15
N ARG A 118 20.21 9.55 20.04
CA ARG A 118 19.15 9.54 19.02
C ARG A 118 19.69 9.70 17.60
N VAL A 119 20.71 10.54 17.42
CA VAL A 119 21.42 10.67 16.14
C VAL A 119 22.04 9.33 15.75
N HIS A 120 22.70 8.64 16.68
CA HIS A 120 23.23 7.30 16.44
C HIS A 120 22.14 6.29 16.07
N ASP A 121 21.03 6.29 16.80
CA ASP A 121 19.88 5.40 16.52
C ASP A 121 19.29 5.66 15.12
N VAL A 122 19.16 6.91 14.70
CA VAL A 122 18.72 7.25 13.33
C VAL A 122 19.73 6.75 12.30
N THR A 123 21.02 7.06 12.46
CA THR A 123 22.07 6.63 11.52
C THR A 123 22.11 5.10 11.36
N ALA A 124 21.86 4.35 12.43
CA ALA A 124 21.76 2.89 12.38
C ALA A 124 20.51 2.38 11.64
N LEU A 125 19.40 3.11 11.70
CA LEU A 125 18.15 2.76 11.01
C LEU A 125 18.17 3.11 9.51
N VAL A 126 18.90 4.14 9.10
CA VAL A 126 18.97 4.62 7.71
C VAL A 126 20.13 4.04 6.89
N VAL A 127 20.74 2.93 7.30
CA VAL A 127 21.88 2.30 6.59
C VAL A 127 21.60 2.05 5.10
N GLY A 128 20.35 1.80 4.73
CA GLY A 128 19.92 1.57 3.34
C GLY A 128 19.62 2.83 2.52
N SER A 129 19.69 4.03 3.11
CA SER A 129 19.39 5.31 2.45
C SER A 129 20.55 6.29 2.63
N GLU A 130 21.44 6.36 1.64
CA GLU A 130 22.61 7.23 1.69
C GLU A 130 22.25 8.71 1.93
N PRO A 131 21.27 9.31 1.24
CA PRO A 131 20.95 10.73 1.44
C PRO A 131 20.47 11.06 2.86
N GLN A 132 19.70 10.15 3.48
CA GLN A 132 19.19 10.35 4.84
C GLN A 132 20.28 10.19 5.90
N ARG A 133 21.19 9.24 5.68
CA ARG A 133 22.37 9.07 6.52
C ARG A 133 23.26 10.30 6.46
N ASP A 134 23.53 10.80 5.26
CA ASP A 134 24.43 11.94 5.06
C ASP A 134 23.84 13.21 5.69
N ARG A 135 22.52 13.44 5.57
CA ARG A 135 21.81 14.51 6.29
C ARG A 135 21.97 14.40 7.81
N MET A 136 21.81 13.20 8.37
CA MET A 136 21.93 13.00 9.82
C MET A 136 23.37 13.22 10.32
N MET A 137 24.36 12.84 9.51
CA MET A 137 25.78 13.14 9.79
C MET A 137 26.05 14.64 9.76
N GLU A 138 25.47 15.38 8.82
CA GLU A 138 25.60 16.84 8.75
C GLU A 138 24.96 17.54 9.96
N VAL A 139 23.78 17.08 10.39
CA VAL A 139 23.16 17.54 11.65
C VAL A 139 24.09 17.29 12.84
N GLN A 140 24.72 16.11 12.92
CA GLN A 140 25.67 15.79 13.98
C GLN A 140 26.90 16.70 13.95
N GLU A 141 27.43 17.00 12.77
CA GLU A 141 28.58 17.88 12.56
C GLU A 141 28.27 19.32 13.02
N LEU A 142 27.13 19.86 12.59
CA LEU A 142 26.69 21.22 12.92
C LEU A 142 26.43 21.42 14.42
N VAL A 143 25.71 20.49 15.04
CA VAL A 143 25.43 20.55 16.49
C VAL A 143 26.71 20.29 17.29
N GLY A 144 27.58 19.39 16.82
CA GLY A 144 28.90 19.17 17.41
C GLY A 144 29.82 20.40 17.35
N ALA A 145 29.80 21.13 16.24
CA ALA A 145 30.49 22.40 16.10
C ALA A 145 29.91 23.45 17.05
N TRP A 146 28.58 23.52 17.17
CA TRP A 146 27.93 24.42 18.13
C TRP A 146 28.33 24.13 19.58
N PHE A 147 28.41 22.86 19.98
CA PHE A 147 28.89 22.50 21.31
C PHE A 147 30.32 22.99 21.55
N ARG A 148 31.24 22.68 20.65
CA ARG A 148 32.68 22.99 20.81
C ARG A 148 32.98 24.48 20.75
N ASP A 149 32.34 25.17 19.81
CA ASP A 149 32.72 26.53 19.45
C ASP A 149 31.90 27.57 20.20
N VAL A 150 30.71 27.22 20.70
CA VAL A 150 29.78 28.16 21.34
C VAL A 150 29.40 27.72 22.75
N ALA A 151 28.73 26.57 22.89
CA ALA A 151 28.09 26.21 24.15
C ALA A 151 29.10 25.90 25.27
N ASP A 152 30.10 25.06 25.00
CA ASP A 152 31.10 24.66 25.99
C ASP A 152 31.94 25.89 26.47
N PRO A 153 32.47 26.76 25.58
CA PRO A 153 33.17 27.99 26.00
C PRO A 153 32.30 28.94 26.83
N ASP A 154 31.05 29.17 26.43
CA ASP A 154 30.13 30.08 27.12
C ASP A 154 29.77 29.56 28.52
N ILE A 155 29.51 28.25 28.66
CA ILE A 155 29.24 27.60 29.95
C ILE A 155 30.47 27.72 30.87
N VAL A 156 31.67 27.47 30.36
CA VAL A 156 32.93 27.59 31.13
C VAL A 156 33.14 29.05 31.58
N ALA A 157 32.97 30.02 30.67
CA ALA A 157 33.10 31.43 30.99
C ALA A 157 32.09 31.87 32.06
N ARG A 158 30.84 31.38 31.96
CA ARG A 158 29.79 31.66 32.94
C ARG A 158 30.09 31.07 34.32
N LYS A 159 30.65 29.86 34.39
CA LYS A 159 31.10 29.24 35.66
C LYS A 159 32.24 30.03 36.30
N ALA A 160 33.12 30.64 35.51
CA ALA A 160 34.23 31.46 35.99
C ALA A 160 33.82 32.88 36.42
N GLN A 161 32.75 33.44 35.84
CA GLN A 161 32.30 34.82 36.08
C GLN A 161 30.81 34.90 36.46
N PRO A 162 30.47 35.20 37.74
CA PRO A 162 29.08 35.26 38.21
C PRO A 162 28.24 36.39 37.59
N SER A 163 28.86 37.39 36.96
CA SER A 163 28.15 38.49 36.30
C SER A 163 27.66 38.11 34.90
N ALA A 164 26.34 38.08 34.71
CA ALA A 164 25.73 37.73 33.42
C ALA A 164 26.07 38.76 32.33
N SER A 165 26.09 40.05 32.67
CA SER A 165 26.39 41.13 31.71
C SER A 165 27.81 41.06 31.17
N ALA A 166 28.78 40.62 31.99
CA ALA A 166 30.17 40.45 31.57
C ALA A 166 30.33 39.27 30.59
N VAL A 167 29.61 38.17 30.83
CA VAL A 167 29.61 37.00 29.93
C VAL A 167 28.92 37.35 28.61
N PHE A 168 27.72 37.95 28.65
CA PHE A 168 27.02 38.37 27.44
C PHE A 168 27.84 39.36 26.58
N ALA A 169 28.56 40.30 27.20
CA ALA A 169 29.45 41.21 26.47
C ALA A 169 30.60 40.44 25.82
N ALA A 170 31.18 39.45 26.50
CA ALA A 170 32.24 38.61 25.93
C ALA A 170 31.73 37.72 24.79
N SER A 171 30.57 37.06 24.93
CA SER A 171 29.97 36.19 23.91
C SER A 171 29.43 36.94 22.70
N SER A 172 29.04 38.22 22.85
CA SER A 172 28.60 39.07 21.73
C SER A 172 29.75 39.76 20.99
N LEU A 173 30.87 40.05 21.67
CA LEU A 173 32.11 40.53 21.05
C LEU A 173 32.89 39.40 20.38
N SER A 174 32.75 38.18 20.89
CA SER A 174 33.20 36.96 20.24
C SER A 174 32.23 36.64 19.10
N SER A 175 32.73 36.26 17.93
CA SER A 175 31.89 35.83 16.80
C SER A 175 30.99 34.63 17.12
N THR A 176 31.18 33.98 18.27
CA THR A 176 30.44 32.82 18.78
C THR A 176 28.96 33.08 19.06
N GLY A 177 28.57 34.27 19.56
CA GLY A 177 27.16 34.61 19.78
C GLY A 177 26.35 34.76 18.48
N VAL A 178 27.00 35.17 17.38
CA VAL A 178 26.40 35.31 16.04
C VAL A 178 26.53 34.03 15.22
N LEU A 179 27.56 33.20 15.45
CA LEU A 179 27.78 31.92 14.76
C LEU A 179 26.91 30.78 15.32
N GLY A 180 26.55 30.83 16.61
CA GLY A 180 25.80 29.72 17.23
C GLY A 180 24.34 29.59 16.79
N ILE A 181 23.67 30.69 16.45
CA ILE A 181 22.27 30.67 15.97
C ILE A 181 22.17 30.07 14.56
N PRO A 182 23.00 30.49 13.57
CA PRO A 182 23.02 29.89 12.23
C PRO A 182 23.27 28.38 12.23
N LEU A 183 24.20 27.86 13.05
CA LEU A 183 24.51 26.43 13.09
C LEU A 183 23.31 25.58 13.52
N LEU A 184 22.60 26.01 14.57
CA LEU A 184 21.41 25.30 15.03
C LEU A 184 20.21 25.49 14.09
N ASP A 185 20.10 26.65 13.45
CA ASP A 185 19.06 26.89 12.45
C ASP A 185 19.25 26.00 11.21
N GLU A 186 20.50 25.84 10.74
CA GLU A 186 20.84 24.94 9.65
C GLU A 186 20.56 23.48 10.02
N ALA A 187 20.94 23.05 11.23
CA ALA A 187 20.61 21.72 11.74
C ALA A 187 19.09 21.47 11.79
N ARG A 188 18.28 22.46 12.20
CA ARG A 188 16.80 22.37 12.19
C ARG A 188 16.27 22.21 10.77
N GLU A 189 16.80 22.96 9.82
CA GLU A 189 16.35 22.88 8.43
C GLU A 189 16.64 21.51 7.82
N LEU A 190 17.83 20.94 8.07
CA LEU A 190 18.18 19.58 7.66
C LEU A 190 17.26 18.53 8.31
N LEU A 191 16.94 18.69 9.61
CA LEU A 191 15.99 17.80 10.30
C LEU A 191 14.57 17.89 9.73
N ARG A 192 14.12 19.09 9.34
CA ARG A 192 12.83 19.27 8.69
C ARG A 192 12.81 18.64 7.31
N ALA A 193 13.88 18.81 6.52
CA ALA A 193 14.02 18.17 5.23
C ALA A 193 13.99 16.63 5.36
N PHE A 194 14.72 16.08 6.32
CA PHE A 194 14.71 14.66 6.67
C PHE A 194 13.29 14.16 7.02
N GLN A 195 12.59 14.84 7.94
CA GLN A 195 11.25 14.46 8.38
C GLN A 195 10.22 14.55 7.24
N ASN A 196 10.30 15.60 6.41
CA ASN A 196 9.41 15.78 5.28
C ASN A 196 9.54 14.64 4.26
N GLU A 197 10.76 14.22 3.96
CA GLU A 197 11.01 13.09 3.07
C GLU A 197 10.45 11.78 3.63
N GLU A 198 10.70 11.48 4.90
CA GLU A 198 10.13 10.28 5.54
C GLU A 198 8.59 10.33 5.58
N GLN A 199 8.00 11.52 5.75
CA GLN A 199 6.55 11.71 5.70
C GLN A 199 5.99 11.44 4.30
N VAL A 200 6.68 11.88 3.24
CA VAL A 200 6.30 11.58 1.85
C VAL A 200 6.35 10.07 1.61
N VAL A 201 7.45 9.42 1.99
CA VAL A 201 7.63 7.96 1.86
C VAL A 201 6.55 7.19 2.62
N LEU A 202 6.18 7.63 3.83
CA LEU A 202 5.09 7.02 4.60
C LEU A 202 3.75 7.18 3.88
N ASN A 203 3.45 8.38 3.38
CA ASN A 203 2.20 8.69 2.69
C ASN A 203 2.04 7.86 1.40
N GLU A 204 3.11 7.71 0.62
CA GLU A 204 3.12 6.85 -0.58
C GLU A 204 2.81 5.40 -0.21
N ARG A 205 3.51 4.84 0.78
CA ARG A 205 3.26 3.47 1.25
C ARG A 205 1.84 3.26 1.76
N MET A 206 1.26 4.28 2.41
CA MET A 206 -0.12 4.24 2.90
C MET A 206 -1.12 4.27 1.73
N ARG A 207 -0.87 5.13 0.73
CA ARG A 207 -1.67 5.21 -0.49
C ARG A 207 -1.66 3.90 -1.27
N ASP A 208 -0.50 3.27 -1.46
CA ASP A 208 -0.39 2.01 -2.19
C ASP A 208 -1.23 0.90 -1.56
N ARG A 209 -1.23 0.77 -0.23
CA ARG A 209 -2.08 -0.23 0.43
C ARG A 209 -3.55 0.12 0.45
N ALA A 210 -3.88 1.40 0.60
CA ALA A 210 -5.27 1.84 0.46
C ALA A 210 -5.79 1.49 -0.94
N TRP A 211 -4.97 1.70 -1.96
CA TRP A 211 -5.25 1.33 -3.34
C TRP A 211 -5.41 -0.19 -3.54
N ASP A 212 -4.55 -1.02 -2.96
CA ASP A 212 -4.67 -2.49 -2.99
C ASP A 212 -6.03 -2.95 -2.40
N ALA A 213 -6.41 -2.40 -1.26
CA ALA A 213 -7.67 -2.71 -0.60
C ALA A 213 -8.88 -2.24 -1.42
N GLN A 214 -8.81 -1.01 -1.93
CA GLN A 214 -9.85 -0.38 -2.75
C GLN A 214 -10.05 -1.12 -4.07
N SER A 215 -8.97 -1.51 -4.76
CA SER A 215 -9.02 -2.29 -6.00
C SER A 215 -9.70 -3.64 -5.81
N THR A 216 -9.46 -4.31 -4.67
CA THR A 216 -10.14 -5.56 -4.34
C THR A 216 -11.66 -5.37 -4.20
N GLN A 217 -12.09 -4.26 -3.59
CA GLN A 217 -13.52 -3.93 -3.46
C GLN A 217 -14.13 -3.59 -4.83
N ILE A 218 -13.41 -2.83 -5.67
CA ILE A 218 -13.83 -2.53 -7.05
C ILE A 218 -14.03 -3.84 -7.83
N LEU A 219 -13.06 -4.75 -7.79
CA LEU A 219 -13.14 -6.07 -8.44
C LEU A 219 -14.27 -6.95 -7.90
N HIS A 220 -14.72 -6.73 -6.67
CA HIS A 220 -15.85 -7.44 -6.08
C HIS A 220 -17.22 -6.85 -6.51
N PHE A 221 -17.34 -5.53 -6.63
CA PHE A 221 -18.61 -4.87 -6.98
C PHE A 221 -18.84 -4.75 -8.49
N LEU A 222 -17.79 -4.61 -9.29
CA LEU A 222 -17.90 -4.45 -10.74
C LEU A 222 -18.64 -5.61 -11.43
N PRO A 223 -18.37 -6.90 -11.12
CA PRO A 223 -19.13 -8.01 -11.70
C PRO A 223 -20.60 -8.03 -11.26
N LYS A 224 -20.91 -7.49 -10.07
CA LYS A 224 -22.28 -7.43 -9.55
C LYS A 224 -23.11 -6.36 -10.26
N LEU A 225 -22.49 -5.21 -10.55
CA LEU A 225 -23.07 -4.16 -11.41
C LEU A 225 -23.38 -4.71 -12.81
N GLN A 226 -22.43 -5.42 -13.42
CA GLN A 226 -22.63 -6.04 -14.73
C GLN A 226 -23.77 -7.08 -14.71
N ARG A 227 -23.80 -7.94 -13.68
CA ARG A 227 -24.87 -8.92 -13.51
C ARG A 227 -26.24 -8.24 -13.34
N SER A 228 -26.34 -7.15 -12.59
CA SER A 228 -27.64 -6.48 -12.42
C SER A 228 -28.17 -5.91 -13.73
N VAL A 229 -27.31 -5.36 -14.60
CA VAL A 229 -27.74 -4.89 -15.94
C VAL A 229 -28.22 -6.06 -16.80
N ALA A 230 -27.48 -7.18 -16.80
CA ALA A 230 -27.89 -8.38 -17.55
C ALA A 230 -29.22 -8.98 -17.03
N GLU A 231 -29.46 -8.91 -15.72
CA GLU A 231 -30.71 -9.35 -15.11
C GLU A 231 -31.85 -8.38 -15.44
N MET A 232 -31.62 -7.06 -15.40
CA MET A 232 -32.59 -6.06 -15.90
C MET A 232 -33.00 -6.36 -17.35
N GLU A 233 -32.05 -6.66 -18.23
CA GLU A 233 -32.35 -7.02 -19.62
C GLU A 233 -33.16 -8.32 -19.71
N ARG A 234 -32.75 -9.36 -19.00
CA ARG A 234 -33.41 -10.66 -18.98
C ARG A 234 -34.86 -10.54 -18.50
N GLU A 235 -35.08 -9.87 -17.37
CA GLU A 235 -36.40 -9.72 -16.76
C GLU A 235 -37.31 -8.87 -17.66
N LYS A 236 -36.78 -7.79 -18.24
CA LYS A 236 -37.52 -6.99 -19.24
C LYS A 236 -37.98 -7.85 -20.42
N ASN A 237 -37.07 -8.63 -21.01
CA ASN A 237 -37.40 -9.48 -22.16
C ASN A 237 -38.40 -10.58 -21.76
N GLY A 238 -38.28 -11.14 -20.56
CA GLY A 238 -39.24 -12.11 -20.02
C GLY A 238 -40.66 -11.56 -19.89
N TYR A 239 -40.79 -10.32 -19.40
CA TYR A 239 -42.08 -9.62 -19.34
C TYR A 239 -42.64 -9.37 -20.74
N LEU A 240 -41.83 -8.85 -21.68
CA LEU A 240 -42.27 -8.55 -23.04
C LEU A 240 -42.75 -9.79 -23.81
N LEU A 241 -42.20 -10.97 -23.52
CA LEU A 241 -42.58 -12.22 -24.17
C LEU A 241 -43.80 -12.89 -23.55
N THR A 242 -44.01 -12.76 -22.24
CA THR A 242 -45.00 -13.56 -21.50
C THR A 242 -46.14 -12.74 -20.90
N GLY A 243 -45.93 -11.45 -20.63
CA GLY A 243 -46.85 -10.60 -19.89
C GLY A 243 -46.95 -10.91 -18.39
N ASP A 244 -46.10 -11.78 -17.85
CA ASP A 244 -46.14 -12.17 -16.43
C ASP A 244 -45.49 -11.09 -15.54
N ASN A 245 -46.28 -10.55 -14.60
CA ASN A 245 -45.86 -9.54 -13.64
C ASN A 245 -44.71 -9.97 -12.72
N ASN A 246 -44.43 -11.28 -12.58
CA ASN A 246 -43.26 -11.74 -11.83
C ASN A 246 -41.95 -11.16 -12.36
N PHE A 247 -41.84 -10.99 -13.69
CA PHE A 247 -40.69 -10.38 -14.34
C PHE A 247 -40.55 -8.88 -14.03
N VAL A 248 -41.65 -8.18 -13.75
CA VAL A 248 -41.62 -6.76 -13.36
C VAL A 248 -40.99 -6.59 -11.98
N GLU A 249 -41.34 -7.47 -11.03
CA GLU A 249 -40.73 -7.46 -9.70
C GLU A 249 -39.26 -7.92 -9.74
N GLY A 250 -38.92 -8.87 -10.62
CA GLY A 250 -37.53 -9.24 -10.93
C GLY A 250 -36.72 -8.05 -11.45
N TYR A 251 -37.26 -7.33 -12.43
CA TYR A 251 -36.65 -6.12 -13.00
C TYR A 251 -36.41 -5.04 -11.94
N ARG A 252 -37.41 -4.70 -11.13
CA ARG A 252 -37.26 -3.67 -10.07
C ARG A 252 -36.16 -4.01 -9.08
N ARG A 253 -36.05 -5.29 -8.70
CA ARG A 253 -35.00 -5.78 -7.81
C ARG A 253 -33.62 -5.62 -8.45
N ALA A 254 -33.49 -6.01 -9.71
CA ALA A 254 -32.23 -5.87 -10.46
C ALA A 254 -31.84 -4.40 -10.67
N ALA A 255 -32.80 -3.53 -10.96
CA ALA A 255 -32.58 -2.08 -11.09
C ALA A 255 -32.12 -1.46 -9.76
N SER A 256 -32.74 -1.82 -8.63
CA SER A 256 -32.27 -1.37 -7.31
C SER A 256 -30.86 -1.87 -7.01
N ALA A 257 -30.54 -3.12 -7.36
CA ALA A 257 -29.18 -3.66 -7.20
C ALA A 257 -28.16 -2.89 -8.05
N PHE A 258 -28.51 -2.52 -9.29
CA PHE A 258 -27.67 -1.69 -10.15
C PHE A 258 -27.35 -0.34 -9.49
N THR A 259 -28.37 0.41 -9.06
CA THR A 259 -28.18 1.71 -8.41
C THR A 259 -27.30 1.61 -7.15
N ASN A 260 -27.48 0.55 -6.36
CA ASN A 260 -26.66 0.32 -5.17
C ASN A 260 -25.18 0.09 -5.53
N PHE A 261 -24.89 -0.80 -6.49
CA PHE A 261 -23.51 -1.08 -6.89
C PHE A 261 -22.86 0.10 -7.62
N ASP A 262 -23.62 0.86 -8.40
CA ASP A 262 -23.15 2.09 -9.05
C ASP A 262 -22.76 3.14 -8.01
N GLY A 263 -23.57 3.33 -6.97
CA GLY A 263 -23.25 4.21 -5.84
C GLY A 263 -22.00 3.77 -5.07
N TYR A 264 -21.86 2.47 -4.79
CA TYR A 264 -20.65 1.95 -4.16
C TYR A 264 -19.39 2.18 -5.01
N LEU A 265 -19.46 1.90 -6.31
CA LEU A 265 -18.34 2.12 -7.23
C LEU A 265 -18.02 3.61 -7.41
N SER A 266 -19.01 4.49 -7.39
CA SER A 266 -18.81 5.94 -7.47
C SER A 266 -18.00 6.48 -6.30
N ILE A 267 -18.26 5.99 -5.08
CA ILE A 267 -17.47 6.33 -3.89
C ILE A 267 -16.05 5.76 -4.03
N LEU A 268 -15.92 4.51 -4.46
CA LEU A 268 -14.62 3.85 -4.61
C LEU A 268 -13.78 4.45 -5.74
N LEU A 269 -14.36 5.12 -6.73
CA LEU A 269 -13.63 5.71 -7.86
C LEU A 269 -13.47 7.23 -7.74
N ALA A 270 -13.95 7.85 -6.67
CA ALA A 270 -13.97 9.31 -6.51
C ALA A 270 -12.59 9.99 -6.66
N ASN A 271 -11.52 9.30 -6.24
CA ASN A 271 -10.15 9.82 -6.30
C ASN A 271 -9.39 9.43 -7.59
N ASN A 272 -10.06 8.78 -8.55
CA ASN A 272 -9.48 8.38 -9.82
C ASN A 272 -10.32 8.95 -10.98
N PRO A 273 -9.95 10.13 -11.54
CA PRO A 273 -10.80 10.86 -12.48
C PRO A 273 -11.07 10.09 -13.78
N GLU A 274 -10.10 9.32 -14.28
CA GLU A 274 -10.26 8.50 -15.48
C GLU A 274 -11.28 7.37 -15.26
N GLN A 275 -11.16 6.65 -14.14
CA GLN A 275 -12.06 5.54 -13.82
C GLN A 275 -13.46 6.03 -13.42
N SER A 276 -13.55 7.17 -12.75
CA SER A 276 -14.83 7.84 -12.45
C SER A 276 -15.55 8.26 -13.74
N ALA A 277 -14.83 8.83 -14.72
CA ALA A 277 -15.39 9.16 -16.02
C ALA A 277 -15.93 7.93 -16.75
N PHE A 278 -15.23 6.80 -16.70
CA PHE A 278 -15.69 5.54 -17.28
C PHE A 278 -16.96 5.00 -16.61
N LEU A 279 -17.06 5.04 -15.26
CA LEU A 279 -18.28 4.63 -14.56
C LEU A 279 -19.47 5.53 -14.92
N ASN A 280 -19.25 6.84 -15.01
CA ASN A 280 -20.29 7.79 -15.42
C ASN A 280 -20.78 7.52 -16.86
N ASP A 281 -19.89 7.13 -17.77
CA ASP A 281 -20.27 6.71 -19.13
C ASP A 281 -21.17 5.47 -19.10
N ILE A 282 -20.82 4.44 -18.31
CA ILE A 282 -21.66 3.24 -18.12
C ILE A 282 -23.04 3.61 -17.59
N HIS A 283 -23.11 4.40 -16.53
CA HIS A 283 -24.37 4.86 -15.94
C HIS A 283 -25.22 5.59 -16.98
N SER A 284 -24.64 6.54 -17.71
CA SER A 284 -25.36 7.32 -18.73
C SER A 284 -25.94 6.43 -19.85
N LYS A 285 -25.21 5.38 -20.26
CA LYS A 285 -25.65 4.42 -21.28
C LYS A 285 -26.77 3.53 -20.77
N VAL A 286 -26.68 3.06 -19.53
CA VAL A 286 -27.75 2.26 -18.91
C VAL A 286 -29.01 3.09 -18.75
N ASP A 287 -28.91 4.33 -18.27
CA ASP A 287 -30.04 5.26 -18.16
C ASP A 287 -30.70 5.55 -19.52
N LEU A 288 -29.89 5.77 -20.55
CA LEU A 288 -30.39 5.94 -21.91
C LEU A 288 -31.14 4.68 -22.38
N TRP A 289 -30.59 3.49 -22.13
CA TRP A 289 -31.24 2.23 -22.46
C TRP A 289 -32.57 2.04 -21.72
N ILE A 290 -32.63 2.37 -20.42
CA ILE A 290 -33.88 2.32 -19.64
C ILE A 290 -34.93 3.24 -20.27
N ARG A 291 -34.57 4.50 -20.57
CA ARG A 291 -35.49 5.51 -21.12
C ARG A 291 -35.97 5.19 -22.53
N THR A 292 -35.15 4.53 -23.35
CA THR A 292 -35.48 4.17 -24.74
C THR A 292 -36.19 2.83 -24.86
N SER A 293 -36.17 2.01 -23.81
CA SER A 293 -36.81 0.70 -23.73
C SER A 293 -38.17 0.71 -23.03
N ALA A 294 -38.58 1.85 -22.46
CA ALA A 294 -39.88 2.06 -21.83
C ALA A 294 -40.90 2.59 -22.85
#